data_AF-A0AA39DI13-F1
#
_entry.id   AF-A0AA39DI13-F1
#
_cell.length_a   1.000
_cell.length_b   1.000
_cell.length_c   1.000
_cell.angle_alpha   90.00
_cell.angle_beta   90.00
_cell.angle_gamma   90.00
#
_symmetry.space_group_name_H-M   'P 1'
#
loop_
_entity.id
_entity.type
_entity.pdbx_description
1 polymer ?
#
loop_
_entity_poly.entity_id
_entity_poly.type
_entity_poly.pdbx_seq_one_letter_code
_entity_poly.pdbx_strand_id
1 'polypeptide(L)'
;MVATSHWGMLVITLKAVVQKLHPSHCGTLDTGTCIGPTAGQMTFLLSGFELLVIGAGGIRPCNLAFGADQSNPETESGKRGITSFFICYYFTFNFSAVNI
;
A
#
# COMPACT_ATOMS: atom_id res chain seq x y z
N MET A 1 -9.41 4.67 8.55
CA MET A 1 -8.47 4.62 7.40
C MET A 1 -7.02 4.47 7.87
N VAL A 2 -6.50 5.35 8.75
CA VAL A 2 -5.14 5.18 9.31
C VAL A 2 -5.03 3.92 10.18
N ALA A 3 -6.05 3.62 10.99
CA ALA A 3 -6.07 2.39 11.78
C ALA A 3 -6.09 1.13 10.90
N THR A 4 -6.86 1.12 9.80
CA THR A 4 -6.99 -0.05 8.92
C THR A 4 -5.70 -0.35 8.15
N SER A 5 -4.94 0.67 7.72
CA SER A 5 -3.63 0.46 7.09
C SER A 5 -2.55 -0.03 8.07
N HIS A 6 -2.54 0.45 9.32
CA HIS A 6 -1.63 -0.06 10.35
C HIS A 6 -1.91 -1.53 10.68
N TRP A 7 -3.18 -1.89 10.87
CA TRP A 7 -3.58 -3.28 11.08
C TRP A 7 -3.25 -4.16 9.88
N GLY A 8 -3.48 -3.68 8.64
CA GLY A 8 -3.08 -4.39 7.42
C GLY A 8 -1.57 -4.67 7.34
N MET A 9 -0.73 -3.66 7.61
CA MET A 9 0.73 -3.85 7.65
C MET A 9 1.16 -4.81 8.76
N LEU A 10 0.52 -4.73 9.93
CA LEU A 10 0.81 -5.63 11.06
C LEU A 10 0.44 -7.08 10.70
N VAL A 11 -0.72 -7.32 10.10
CA VAL A 11 -1.17 -8.66 9.65
C VAL A 11 -0.21 -9.24 8.61
N ILE A 12 0.21 -8.45 7.61
CA ILE A 12 1.15 -8.90 6.57
C ILE A 12 2.54 -9.17 7.17
N THR A 13 3.02 -8.32 8.09
CA THR A 13 4.31 -8.50 8.77
C THR A 13 4.29 -9.74 9.67
N LEU A 14 3.21 -9.97 10.41
CA LEU A 14 3.03 -11.18 11.22
C LEU A 14 3.09 -12.44 10.37
N LYS A 15 2.55 -12.42 9.16
CA LYS A 15 2.67 -13.54 8.21
C LYS A 15 4.12 -13.82 7.80
N ALA A 16 4.99 -12.80 7.77
CA ALA A 16 6.42 -12.97 7.47
C ALA A 16 7.21 -13.54 8.66
N VAL A 17 6.82 -13.22 9.90
CA VAL A 17 7.51 -13.65 11.12
C VAL A 17 7.05 -15.02 11.62
N VAL A 18 5.77 -15.35 11.44
CA VAL A 18 5.19 -16.61 11.95
C VAL A 18 5.35 -17.71 10.92
N GLN A 19 6.29 -18.64 11.16
CA GLN A 19 6.55 -19.78 10.25
C GLN A 19 5.32 -20.68 10.02
N LYS A 20 4.35 -20.73 10.95
CA LYS A 20 3.09 -21.47 10.77
C LYS A 20 2.13 -20.84 9.75
N LEU A 21 2.30 -19.55 9.44
CA LEU A 21 1.53 -18.82 8.43
C LEU A 21 2.19 -18.88 7.05
N HIS A 22 3.39 -19.46 6.96
CA HIS A 22 4.07 -19.77 5.72
C HIS A 22 3.79 -21.23 5.32
N PRO A 23 3.59 -21.57 4.03
CA PRO A 23 3.69 -22.95 3.59
C PRO A 23 5.03 -23.55 4.04
N SER A 24 5.04 -24.85 4.36
CA SER A 24 6.23 -25.56 4.81
C SER A 24 7.38 -25.35 3.83
N HIS A 25 8.58 -25.03 4.35
CA HIS A 25 9.78 -24.85 3.53
C HIS A 25 9.98 -26.07 2.64
N CYS A 26 10.01 -25.85 1.32
CA CYS A 26 10.33 -26.90 0.37
C CYS A 26 11.84 -27.10 0.42
N GLY A 27 12.27 -28.22 0.99
CA GLY A 27 13.69 -28.55 1.14
C GLY A 27 14.31 -28.91 -0.22
N THR A 28 15.49 -28.38 -0.49
CA THR A 28 16.39 -28.90 -1.53
C THR A 28 16.82 -30.32 -1.15
N LEU A 29 16.08 -31.34 -1.61
CA LEU A 29 16.60 -32.64 -2.07
C LEU A 29 15.45 -33.55 -2.55
N ASP A 30 15.44 -33.83 -3.84
CA ASP A 30 15.17 -35.14 -4.46
C ASP A 30 13.85 -35.91 -4.32
N THR A 31 12.77 -35.40 -3.72
CA THR A 31 11.45 -36.05 -3.89
C THR A 31 10.31 -35.05 -3.96
N GLY A 32 9.51 -35.18 -5.01
CA GLY A 32 8.54 -34.20 -5.48
C GLY A 32 7.43 -33.84 -4.48
N THR A 33 6.76 -32.74 -4.84
CA THR A 33 5.59 -32.09 -4.20
C THR A 33 5.90 -31.13 -3.05
N CYS A 34 6.21 -29.87 -3.40
CA CYS A 34 6.00 -28.76 -2.47
C CYS A 34 4.50 -28.65 -2.16
N ILE A 35 4.15 -28.71 -0.88
CA ILE A 35 2.78 -28.49 -0.42
C ILE A 35 2.47 -26.99 -0.53
N GLY A 36 1.49 -26.64 -1.36
CA GLY A 36 1.03 -25.26 -1.52
C GLY A 36 0.40 -24.70 -0.23
N PRO A 37 0.17 -23.38 -0.17
CA PRO A 37 -0.43 -22.74 1.01
C PRO A 37 -1.83 -23.30 1.28
N THR A 38 -2.14 -23.55 2.55
CA THR A 38 -3.48 -23.97 2.97
C THR A 38 -4.48 -22.84 2.74
N ALA A 39 -5.75 -23.17 2.49
CA ALA A 39 -6.82 -22.17 2.32
C ALA A 39 -6.84 -21.10 3.42
N GLY A 40 -6.64 -21.48 4.69
CA GLY A 40 -6.56 -20.54 5.81
C GLY A 40 -5.36 -19.57 5.75
N GLN A 41 -4.20 -20.01 5.27
CA GLN A 41 -3.02 -19.14 5.08
C GLN A 41 -3.27 -18.11 3.98
N MET A 42 -4.00 -18.51 2.94
CA MET A 42 -4.38 -17.65 1.82
C MET A 42 -5.45 -16.64 2.23
N THR A 43 -6.51 -17.07 2.95
CA THR A 43 -7.55 -16.18 3.48
C THR A 43 -6.96 -15.14 4.45
N PHE A 44 -6.03 -15.56 5.32
CA PHE A 44 -5.36 -14.63 6.24
C PHE A 44 -4.55 -13.56 5.47
N LEU A 45 -3.76 -13.97 4.47
CA LEU A 45 -3.01 -13.03 3.64
C LEU A 45 -3.95 -12.07 2.88
N LEU A 46 -5.03 -12.59 2.29
CA LEU A 46 -5.99 -11.77 1.54
C LEU A 46 -6.68 -10.74 2.45
N SER A 47 -7.05 -11.12 3.67
CA SER A 47 -7.63 -10.17 4.64
C SER A 47 -6.67 -9.03 5.00
N GLY A 48 -5.37 -9.32 5.16
CA GLY A 48 -4.34 -8.30 5.38
C GLY A 48 -4.18 -7.36 4.20
N PHE A 49 -4.17 -7.89 2.98
CA PHE A 49 -4.14 -7.09 1.74
C PHE A 49 -5.37 -6.21 1.59
N GLU A 50 -6.56 -6.74 1.87
CA GLU A 50 -7.82 -6.01 1.76
C GLU A 50 -7.87 -4.82 2.75
N LEU A 51 -7.46 -5.05 4.00
CA LEU A 51 -7.31 -3.99 5.00
C LEU A 51 -6.32 -2.90 4.58
N LEU A 52 -5.21 -3.31 3.96
CA LEU A 52 -4.18 -2.40 3.46
C LEU A 52 -4.69 -1.58 2.28
N VAL A 53 -5.36 -2.20 1.31
CA VAL A 53 -5.94 -1.53 0.13
C VAL A 53 -7.03 -0.55 0.55
N ILE A 54 -7.95 -0.94 1.44
CA ILE A 54 -9.00 -0.06 1.97
C ILE A 54 -8.38 1.13 2.72
N GLY A 55 -7.36 0.89 3.56
CA GLY A 55 -6.66 1.95 4.27
C GLY A 55 -5.91 2.92 3.36
N ALA A 56 -5.16 2.40 2.38
CA ALA A 56 -4.39 3.19 1.42
C ALA A 56 -5.28 3.96 0.44
N GLY A 57 -6.39 3.35 0.00
CA GLY A 57 -7.36 3.96 -0.91
C GLY A 57 -8.10 5.15 -0.29
N GLY A 58 -8.35 5.12 1.03
CA GLY A 58 -9.03 6.22 1.74
C GLY A 58 -8.13 7.42 2.08
N ILE A 59 -6.85 7.21 2.39
CA ILE A 59 -5.94 8.28 2.81
C ILE A 59 -5.45 9.14 1.62
N ARG A 60 -5.20 8.50 0.47
CA ARG A 60 -4.63 9.16 -0.71
C ARG A 60 -5.48 10.31 -1.29
N PRO A 61 -6.80 10.19 -1.47
CA PRO A 61 -7.62 11.28 -2.00
C PRO A 61 -7.80 12.43 -0.98
N CYS A 62 -7.91 12.13 0.31
CA CYS A 62 -8.09 13.14 1.35
C CYS A 62 -6.84 14.02 1.55
N ASN A 63 -5.65 13.42 1.53
CA ASN A 63 -4.40 14.18 1.68
C ASN A 63 -4.13 15.14 0.51
N LEU A 64 -4.58 14.78 -0.71
CA LEU A 64 -4.39 15.62 -1.88
C LEU A 64 -5.24 16.89 -1.80
N ALA A 65 -6.53 16.74 -1.45
CA ALA A 65 -7.43 17.87 -1.28
C ALA A 65 -6.95 18.78 -0.13
N PHE A 66 -6.54 18.20 0.99
CA PHE A 66 -6.01 18.97 2.12
C PHE A 66 -4.70 19.69 1.80
N GLY A 67 -3.82 19.08 1.01
CA GLY A 67 -2.59 19.73 0.53
C GLY A 67 -2.86 20.91 -0.41
N ALA A 68 -3.88 20.81 -1.26
CA ALA A 68 -4.30 21.90 -2.14
C ALA A 68 -4.99 23.04 -1.36
N ASP A 69 -5.77 22.71 -0.33
CA ASP A 69 -6.52 23.67 0.50
C ASP A 69 -5.60 24.59 1.33
N GLN A 70 -4.36 24.18 1.61
CA GLN A 70 -3.38 25.00 2.33
C GLN A 70 -2.95 26.27 1.57
N SER A 71 -3.19 26.34 0.25
CA SER A 71 -2.78 27.47 -0.58
C SER A 71 -3.97 28.39 -0.88
N ASN A 72 -3.93 29.63 -0.40
CA ASN A 72 -5.00 30.60 -0.62
C ASN A 72 -5.16 30.93 -2.13
N PRO A 73 -6.29 30.63 -2.79
CA PRO A 73 -6.46 30.86 -4.23
C PRO A 73 -6.58 32.34 -4.61
N GLU A 74 -6.84 33.22 -3.64
CA GLU A 74 -7.00 34.66 -3.88
C GLU A 74 -5.65 35.40 -4.04
N THR A 75 -4.52 34.76 -3.72
CA THR A 75 -3.19 35.34 -3.90
C THR A 75 -2.45 34.72 -5.08
N GLU A 76 -1.67 35.53 -5.79
CA GLU A 76 -0.80 35.04 -6.88
C GLU A 76 0.22 33.99 -6.38
N SER A 77 0.68 34.12 -5.14
CA SER A 77 1.55 33.13 -4.49
C SER A 77 0.85 31.79 -4.24
N GLY A 78 -0.43 31.80 -3.84
CA GLY A 78 -1.19 30.57 -3.61
C GLY A 78 -1.57 29.86 -4.91
N LYS A 79 -1.97 30.60 -5.96
CA LYS A 79 -2.19 30.02 -7.30
C LYS A 79 -0.94 29.32 -7.85
N ARG A 80 0.23 29.95 -7.66
CA ARG A 80 1.53 29.36 -8.02
C ARG A 80 1.86 28.14 -7.17
N GLY A 81 1.53 28.16 -5.89
CA GLY A 81 1.67 27.02 -4.97
C GLY A 81 0.87 25.80 -5.41
N ILE A 82 -0.43 25.97 -5.70
CA ILE A 82 -1.31 24.90 -6.20
C ILE A 82 -0.79 24.34 -7.54
N THR A 83 -0.42 25.23 -8.46
CA THR A 83 0.12 24.82 -9.77
C THR A 83 1.40 23.98 -9.62
N SER A 84 2.34 24.43 -8.79
CA SER A 84 3.58 23.70 -8.51
C SER A 84 3.32 22.35 -7.84
N PHE A 85 2.36 22.29 -6.91
CA PHE A 85 1.95 21.06 -6.22
C PHE A 85 1.44 20.00 -7.20
N PHE A 86 0.51 20.36 -8.09
CA PHE A 86 -0.02 19.42 -9.08
C PHE A 86 1.04 19.02 -10.12
N ILE A 87 1.88 19.96 -10.58
CA ILE A 87 2.99 19.64 -11.50
C ILE A 87 3.92 18.59 -10.88
N CYS A 88 4.32 18.80 -9.62
CA CYS A 88 5.19 17.85 -8.91
C CYS A 88 4.48 16.49 -8.72
N TYR A 89 3.21 16.49 -8.33
CA TYR A 89 2.40 15.28 -8.17
C TYR A 89 2.32 14.45 -9.46
N TYR A 90 1.96 15.09 -10.58
CA TYR A 90 1.88 14.41 -11.88
C TYR A 90 3.25 13.96 -12.38
N PHE A 91 4.30 14.75 -12.15
CA PHE A 91 5.67 14.34 -12.50
C PHE A 91 6.07 13.05 -11.77
N THR A 92 5.90 13.00 -10.45
CA THR A 92 6.20 11.80 -9.64
C THR A 92 5.33 10.61 -10.05
N PHE A 93 4.05 10.83 -10.31
CA PHE A 93 3.14 9.75 -10.76
C PHE A 93 3.57 9.17 -12.11
N ASN A 94 3.86 10.01 -13.10
CA ASN A 94 4.33 9.55 -14.41
C ASN A 94 5.68 8.82 -14.30
N PHE A 95 6.61 9.34 -13.50
CA PHE A 95 7.91 8.68 -13.29
C PHE A 95 7.77 7.30 -12.64
N SER A 96 6.88 7.18 -11.64
CA SER A 96 6.59 5.90 -10.98
C SER A 96 5.90 4.90 -11.91
N ALA A 97 5.04 5.36 -12.82
CA ALA A 97 4.34 4.51 -13.77
C ALA A 97 5.24 4.01 -14.90
N VAL A 98 6.29 4.76 -15.26
CA VAL A 98 7.27 4.38 -16.30
C VAL A 98 8.33 3.39 -15.79
N ASN A 99 8.60 3.34 -14.48
CA ASN A 99 9.61 2.46 -13.88
C ASN A 99 9.02 1.20 -13.22
N ILE A 100 7.83 0.77 -13.63
CA ILE A 100 7.17 -0.47 -13.23
C ILE A 100 7.04 -1.42 -14.41
#